data_AF-A0A9E2ZB41-F1
#
_entry.id   AF-A0A9E2ZB41-F1
#
_cell.length_a   1.000
_cell.length_b   1.000
_cell.length_c   1.000
_cell.angle_alpha   90.00
_cell.angle_beta   90.00
_cell.angle_gamma   90.00
#
_symmetry.space_group_name_H-M   'P 1'
#
loop_
_entity.id
_entity.type
_entity.pdbx_description
1 polymer ?
#
loop_
_entity_poly.entity_id
_entity_poly.type
_entity_poly.pdbx_seq_one_letter_code
_entity_poly.pdbx_strand_id
1 'polypeptide(L)' 'ADDRRVHKTVHHFLLEAVGGELSDDDVEVTEVAWVPLGELDELLAYADERRLVRVAIDLLGAESTVAGRSEPGAGSS' A
#
# COMPACT_ATOMS: atom_id res chain seq x y z
N ALA A 1 22.00 -27.73 21.65
CA ALA A 1 20.80 -26.94 21.29
C ALA A 1 20.85 -26.79 19.77
N ASP A 2 19.86 -27.36 19.07
CA ASP A 2 19.83 -27.43 17.61
C ASP A 2 19.48 -26.06 17.01
N ASP A 3 20.35 -25.55 16.14
CA ASP A 3 20.18 -24.31 15.37
C ASP A 3 19.19 -24.55 14.22
N ARG A 4 17.88 -24.56 14.53
CA ARG A 4 16.84 -24.66 13.51
C ARG A 4 16.63 -23.30 12.83
N ARG A 5 17.07 -23.20 11.59
CA ARG A 5 16.77 -22.07 10.71
C ARG A 5 15.33 -22.18 10.21
N VAL A 6 14.49 -21.20 10.54
CA VAL A 6 13.13 -21.08 10.02
C VAL A 6 13.15 -20.17 8.81
N HIS A 7 12.64 -20.65 7.68
CA HIS A 7 12.42 -19.83 6.49
C HIS A 7 11.01 -19.25 6.54
N LYS A 8 10.87 -17.92 6.52
CA LYS A 8 9.59 -17.22 6.51
C LYS A 8 9.38 -16.53 5.17
N THR A 9 8.20 -16.72 4.58
CA THR A 9 7.75 -15.98 3.40
C THR A 9 6.75 -14.91 3.84
N VAL A 10 6.89 -13.69 3.33
CA VAL A 10 5.98 -12.57 3.61
C VAL A 10 5.32 -12.14 2.30
N HIS A 11 3.99 -12.04 2.31
CA HIS A 11 3.20 -11.54 1.19
C HIS A 11 2.64 -10.17 1.53
N HIS A 12 2.70 -9.26 0.57
CA HIS A 12 2.21 -7.89 0.71
C HIS A 12 1.04 -7.68 -0.24
N PHE A 13 0.00 -7.00 0.24
CA PHE A 13 -1.22 -6.72 -0.51
C PHE A 13 -1.52 -5.22 -0.44
N LEU A 14 -2.00 -4.65 -1.54
CA LEU A 14 -2.54 -3.30 -1.58
C LEU A 14 -4.06 -3.39 -1.43
N LEU A 15 -4.63 -2.62 -0.52
CA LEU A 15 -6.04 -2.67 -0.15
C LEU A 15 -6.62 -1.26 -0.11
N GLU A 16 -7.90 -1.14 -0.47
CA GLU A 16 -8.68 0.07 -0.26
C GLU A 16 -9.42 -0.03 1.08
N ALA A 17 -9.27 0.99 1.92
CA ALA A 17 -10.01 1.09 3.16
C ALA A 17 -11.45 1.55 2.87
N VAL A 18 -12.42 0.67 3.06
CA VAL A 18 -13.86 0.95 2.84
C VAL A 18 -14.60 1.45 4.09
N GLY A 19 -13.94 1.42 5.25
CA GLY A 19 -14.49 1.84 6.55
C GLY A 19 -13.67 1.32 7.73
N GLY A 20 -14.11 1.64 8.95
CA GLY A 20 -13.42 1.28 10.20
C GLY A 20 -12.71 2.47 10.86
N GLU A 21 -12.14 2.22 12.04
CA GLU A 21 -11.32 3.18 12.78
C GLU A 21 -9.93 2.59 13.01
N LEU A 22 -8.91 3.47 13.11
CA LEU A 22 -7.56 3.04 13.48
C LEU A 22 -7.56 2.69 14.97
N SER A 23 -6.99 1.55 15.32
CA SER A 23 -6.82 1.10 16.72
C SER A 23 -5.41 0.52 16.88
N ASP A 24 -4.75 0.97 17.95
CA ASP A 24 -3.45 0.53 18.43
C ASP A 24 -3.57 -0.34 19.71
N ASP A 25 -4.77 -0.90 19.97
CA ASP A 25 -5.04 -1.71 21.17
C ASP A 25 -4.23 -3.03 21.21
N ASP A 26 -3.61 -3.42 20.10
CA ASP A 26 -2.73 -4.60 20.04
C ASP A 26 -1.36 -4.30 20.66
N VAL A 27 -0.93 -5.14 21.60
CA VAL A 27 0.35 -5.02 22.31
C VAL A 27 1.58 -5.06 21.39
N GLU A 28 1.45 -5.64 20.19
CA GLU A 28 2.53 -5.67 19.20
C GLU A 28 2.61 -4.37 18.36
N VAL A 29 1.67 -3.45 18.53
CA VAL A 29 1.55 -2.19 17.77
C VAL A 29 1.80 -0.99 18.68
N THR A 30 2.71 -0.10 18.28
CA THR A 30 3.01 1.12 19.06
C THR A 30 2.24 2.34 18.59
N GLU A 31 1.95 2.44 17.28
CA GLU A 31 1.23 3.56 16.69
C GLU A 31 0.59 3.12 15.37
N VAL A 32 -0.58 3.68 15.06
CA VAL A 32 -1.26 3.52 13.76
C VAL A 32 -1.69 4.89 13.24
N ALA A 33 -1.25 5.22 12.02
CA ALA A 33 -1.58 6.48 11.38
C ALA A 33 -1.78 6.32 9.87
N TRP A 34 -2.68 7.14 9.32
CA TRP A 34 -2.73 7.39 7.89
C TRP A 34 -1.67 8.43 7.54
N VAL A 35 -0.72 8.06 6.69
CA VAL A 35 0.39 8.93 6.29
C VAL A 35 0.33 9.23 4.79
N PRO A 36 0.67 10.47 4.37
CA PRO A 36 0.79 10.79 2.95
C PRO A 36 1.85 9.93 2.27
N LEU A 37 1.57 9.49 1.03
CA LEU A 37 2.48 8.60 0.29
C LEU A 37 3.88 9.21 0.08
N GLY A 38 3.97 10.53 -0.03
CA GLY A 38 5.25 11.24 -0.18
C GLY A 38 6.12 11.27 1.07
N GLU A 39 5.56 10.99 2.25
CA GLU A 39 6.28 11.01 3.54
C GLU A 39 6.74 9.61 3.97
N LEU A 40 6.22 8.55 3.33
CA LEU A 40 6.55 7.16 3.64
C LEU A 40 8.04 6.82 3.46
N ASP A 41 8.73 7.43 2.49
CA ASP A 41 10.18 7.19 2.29
C ASP A 41 11.02 7.62 3.50
N GLU A 42 10.54 8.59 4.30
CA GLU A 42 11.22 9.09 5.51
C GLU A 42 10.85 8.31 6.77
N LEU A 43 9.63 7.75 6.81
CA LEU A 43 9.12 6.99 7.96
C LEU A 43 9.57 5.52 7.95
N LEU A 44 9.78 4.94 6.76
CA LEU A 44 10.15 3.53 6.62
C LEU A 44 11.65 3.29 6.83
N ALA A 45 11.98 2.46 7.81
CA ALA A 45 13.36 2.17 8.18
C ALA A 45 14.06 1.27 7.14
N TYR A 46 13.37 0.26 6.61
CA TYR A 46 14.01 -0.77 5.79
C TYR A 46 13.85 -0.50 4.29
N ALA A 47 14.86 -0.93 3.51
CA ALA A 47 14.88 -0.73 2.06
C ALA A 47 13.76 -1.50 1.34
N ASP A 48 13.41 -2.69 1.84
CA ASP A 48 12.35 -3.51 1.25
C ASP A 48 10.97 -2.86 1.42
N GLU A 49 10.72 -2.22 2.56
CA GLU A 49 9.49 -1.47 2.82
C GLU A 49 9.34 -0.30 1.85
N ARG A 50 10.41 0.48 1.65
CA ARG A 50 10.44 1.58 0.68
C ARG A 50 10.20 1.09 -0.75
N ARG A 51 10.74 -0.08 -1.10
CA ARG A 51 10.47 -0.69 -2.41
C ARG A 51 8.99 -1.04 -2.57
N LEU A 52 8.35 -1.59 -1.53
CA LEU A 52 6.93 -1.91 -1.56
C LEU A 52 6.06 -0.67 -1.77
N VAL A 53 6.38 0.44 -1.08
CA VAL A 53 5.65 1.71 -1.25
C VAL A 53 5.77 2.25 -2.67
N ARG A 54 6.96 2.21 -3.28
CA ARG A 54 7.15 2.65 -4.67
C ARG A 54 6.30 1.84 -5.65
N VAL A 55 6.26 0.51 -5.46
CA VAL A 55 5.38 -0.36 -6.27
C VAL A 55 3.91 0.01 -6.08
N ALA A 56 3.48 0.29 -4.85
CA ALA A 56 2.10 0.71 -4.58
C ALA A 56 1.76 2.06 -5.26
N ILE A 57 2.67 3.03 -5.21
CA ILE A 57 2.51 4.34 -5.88
C ILE A 57 2.38 4.15 -7.40
N ASP A 58 3.25 3.34 -8.00
CA ASP A 58 3.20 3.06 -9.44
C ASP A 58 1.87 2.39 -9.85
N LEU A 59 1.37 1.45 -9.03
CA LEU A 59 0.07 0.80 -9.27
C LEU A 59 -1.09 1.80 -9.19
N LEU A 60 -1.11 2.67 -8.17
CA LEU A 60 -2.17 3.68 -8.01
C LEU A 60 -2.16 4.72 -9.15
N GLY A 61 -0.98 5.09 -9.65
CA GLY A 61 -0.83 5.97 -10.82
C GLY A 61 -1.27 5.28 -12.13
N ALA A 62 -1.01 3.98 -12.26
CA ALA A 62 -1.46 3.18 -13.40
C ALA A 62 -3.00 3.05 -13.45
N GLU A 63 -3.64 2.78 -12.31
CA GLU A 63 -5.11 2.66 -12.20
C GLU A 63 -5.82 3.98 -12.59
N SER A 64 -5.24 5.12 -12.18
CA SER A 64 -5.75 6.45 -12.52
C SER A 64 -5.74 6.74 -14.03
N THR A 65 -4.80 6.15 -14.77
CA THR A 65 -4.66 6.34 -16.22
C THR A 65 -5.66 5.47 -17.02
N VAL A 66 -6.10 4.34 -16.45
CA VAL A 66 -7.06 3.44 -17.09
C VAL A 66 -8.51 3.93 -16.91
N ALA A 67 -8.83 4.58 -15.78
CA ALA A 67 -10.18 5.09 -15.51
C ALA A 67 -10.62 6.28 -16.40
N GLY A 68 -9.70 6.91 -17.14
CA GLY A 68 -9.97 8.08 -18.00
C GLY A 68 -10.34 7.76 -19.46
N ARG A 69 -10.34 6.49 -19.88
CA ARG A 69 -10.70 6.10 -21.27
C ARG A 69 -12.15 5.59 -21.34
N SER A 70 -13.11 6.48 -21.15
CA SER A 70 -14.50 6.29 -21.60
C SER A 70 -14.82 7.28 -22.72
N GLU A 71 -15.53 6.80 -23.73
CA GLU A 71 -15.46 7.18 -25.14
C GLU A 71 -15.92 8.60 -25.53
N PRO A 72 -15.44 9.13 -26.69
CA PRO A 72 -15.86 10.41 -27.23
C PRO A 72 -17.32 10.37 -27.68
N GLY A 73 -18.05 11.43 -27.39
CA GLY A 73 -19.48 11.54 -27.65
C GLY A 73 -19.89 11.22 -29.08
N ALA A 74 -20.90 10.35 -29.20
CA ALA A 74 -21.78 10.33 -30.35
C ALA A 74 -23.00 11.20 -30.03
N GLY A 75 -22.85 12.51 -30.20
CA GLY A 75 -23.99 13.32 -30.60
C GLY A 75 -24.19 13.13 -32.11
N SER A 76 -25.35 12.63 -32.52
CA SER A 76 -26.18 13.26 -33.56
C SER A 76 -27.41 12.40 -33.86
N SER A 77 -28.55 13.09 -33.86
CA SER A 77 -29.85 12.79 -34.50
C SER A 77 -30.80 11.79 -33.85
#